data_AF-A0AAW1HSQ6-F1
#
_entry.id   AF-A0AAW1HSQ6-F1
#
_cell.length_a   1.000
_cell.length_b   1.000
_cell.length_c   1.000
_cell.angle_alpha   90.00
_cell.angle_beta   90.00
_cell.angle_gamma   90.00
#
_symmetry.space_group_name_H-M   'P 1'
#
loop_
_entity.id
_entity.type
_entity.pdbx_description
1 polymer ?
#
loop_
_entity_poly.entity_id
_entity_poly.type
_entity_poly.pdbx_seq_one_letter_code
_entity_poly.pdbx_strand_id
1 'polypeptide(L)'
;MATTGILASITTAQACLESAYGASELAVNANNLFGMKATISGNTWASEWDGSTYSKYTSEQDTSGNESTELAAFRKYASWAASIKDHSDYLNGAVIGSSLRYAGLSGCTDYRTAAQIIKDGGYATDTAYVDKLCAVIESNNLTQYDNYDGGISMQITDALLTISNYNRPGTLRSTTTAIACNPGTTAIANRNYFENLATTHTTKASCHYIIGLEGEILRLVPEEEISWCTNSANSYSIGIEACHDDNTGKFNDATYASYVALCADLCTRWGLDPLNGGLIRHHDVTGKICPKYFVDYPEAWAQFKADVAAAMVGEEKKSGWYEENGGWRFYLGDTGAYVANNWYQDNDKWYWFDGSGMMVSNIWYKYNSDWYYLGSDGAMVKGLQNAGGKWYYLDDDGKMATEPIILTPDDNGALERYPGLAE
;
A
#
# COMPACT_ATOMS: atom_id res chain seq x y z
N MET A 1 7.56 2.25 -3.77
CA MET A 1 7.81 0.79 -3.75
C MET A 1 7.56 0.10 -5.09
N ALA A 2 6.35 0.10 -5.66
CA ALA A 2 6.03 -0.66 -6.88
C ALA A 2 6.96 -0.38 -8.09
N THR A 3 7.34 0.88 -8.28
CA THR A 3 8.18 1.31 -9.41
C THR A 3 9.67 1.28 -9.10
N THR A 4 10.05 1.60 -7.86
CA THR A 4 11.44 1.89 -7.48
C THR A 4 12.08 0.82 -6.60
N GLY A 5 11.28 -0.09 -6.03
CA GLY A 5 11.72 -1.05 -5.01
C GLY A 5 12.06 -0.43 -3.65
N ILE A 6 11.85 0.87 -3.46
CA ILE A 6 12.07 1.56 -2.17
C ILE A 6 10.83 1.42 -1.29
N LEU A 7 11.01 0.99 -0.05
CA LEU A 7 9.94 0.85 0.96
C LEU A 7 9.17 2.16 1.12
N ALA A 8 7.84 2.06 1.10
CA ALA A 8 6.97 3.23 1.23
C ALA A 8 7.10 3.85 2.63
N SER A 9 7.30 3.03 3.66
CA SER A 9 7.55 3.47 5.03
C SER A 9 8.79 4.36 5.12
N ILE A 10 9.87 4.01 4.40
CA ILE A 10 11.11 4.78 4.39
C ILE A 10 10.92 6.12 3.71
N THR A 11 10.35 6.14 2.51
CA THR A 11 10.11 7.39 1.79
C THR A 11 9.17 8.31 2.56
N THR A 12 8.08 7.76 3.13
CA THR A 12 7.13 8.55 3.94
C THR A 12 7.77 9.07 5.23
N ALA A 13 8.55 8.26 5.94
CA ALA A 13 9.23 8.70 7.15
C ALA A 13 10.28 9.78 6.88
N GLN A 14 11.05 9.66 5.80
CA GLN A 14 11.95 10.72 5.35
C GLN A 14 11.17 11.99 5.02
N ALA A 15 10.07 11.90 4.26
CA ALA A 15 9.25 13.06 3.97
C ALA A 15 8.76 13.73 5.26
N CYS A 16 8.22 12.98 6.22
CA CYS A 16 7.77 13.52 7.51
C CYS A 16 8.89 14.22 8.28
N LEU A 17 10.06 13.58 8.39
CA LEU A 17 11.20 14.09 9.15
C LEU A 17 11.77 15.37 8.51
N GLU A 18 11.99 15.36 7.20
CA GLU A 18 12.65 16.44 6.46
C GLU A 18 11.72 17.64 6.22
N SER A 19 10.40 17.42 6.15
CA SER A 19 9.41 18.48 5.89
C SER A 19 8.63 18.94 7.11
N ALA A 20 8.95 18.46 8.32
CA ALA A 20 8.13 18.67 9.50
C ALA A 20 6.65 18.31 9.23
N TYR A 21 6.43 17.08 8.74
CA TYR A 21 5.11 16.56 8.35
C TYR A 21 4.39 17.44 7.30
N GLY A 22 5.14 17.94 6.32
CA GLY A 22 4.63 18.76 5.22
C GLY A 22 4.49 20.25 5.55
N ALA A 23 4.81 20.68 6.76
CA ALA A 23 4.63 22.07 7.21
C ALA A 23 5.82 22.99 6.90
N SER A 24 6.96 22.44 6.46
CA SER A 24 8.14 23.25 6.16
C SER A 24 7.90 24.21 5.00
N GLU A 25 8.63 25.34 4.99
CA GLU A 25 8.55 26.34 3.92
C GLU A 25 8.78 25.72 2.52
N LEU A 26 9.71 24.78 2.40
CA LEU A 26 10.01 24.10 1.13
C LEU A 26 8.87 23.17 0.70
N ALA A 27 8.27 22.45 1.66
CA ALA A 27 7.13 21.57 1.37
C ALA A 27 5.91 22.37 0.90
N VAL A 28 5.62 23.50 1.56
CA VAL A 28 4.45 24.35 1.26
C VAL A 28 4.64 25.16 -0.02
N ASN A 29 5.80 25.80 -0.21
CA ASN A 29 5.98 26.76 -1.29
C ASN A 29 6.66 26.19 -2.55
N ALA A 30 7.35 25.05 -2.41
CA ALA A 30 8.10 24.43 -3.49
C ALA A 30 7.72 22.97 -3.75
N ASN A 31 6.75 22.41 -3.01
CA ASN A 31 6.41 20.99 -3.02
C ASN A 31 7.61 20.06 -2.75
N ASN A 32 8.67 20.57 -2.12
CA ASN A 32 9.91 19.83 -1.91
C ASN A 32 9.94 19.26 -0.49
N LEU A 33 9.54 17.98 -0.37
CA LEU A 33 9.40 17.30 0.92
C LEU A 33 10.73 16.88 1.54
N PHE A 34 11.80 16.79 0.74
CA PHE A 34 13.07 16.18 1.15
C PHE A 34 14.24 17.18 1.21
N GLY A 35 13.96 18.47 1.02
CA GLY A 35 14.99 19.51 1.02
C GLY A 35 16.04 19.32 -0.09
N MET A 36 15.66 18.73 -1.23
CA MET A 36 16.63 18.46 -2.31
C MET A 36 17.13 19.76 -2.94
N LYS A 37 18.45 20.00 -2.87
CA LYS A 37 19.11 21.14 -3.52
C LYS A 37 19.08 20.97 -5.05
N ALA A 38 19.06 22.09 -5.78
CA ALA A 38 19.19 22.08 -7.23
C ALA A 38 20.58 21.57 -7.66
N THR A 39 21.59 21.88 -6.86
CA THR A 39 22.97 21.38 -7.00
C THR A 39 23.15 20.12 -6.17
N ILE A 40 22.88 18.95 -6.75
CA ILE A 40 23.23 17.66 -6.16
C ILE A 40 24.22 16.91 -7.04
N SER A 41 25.10 16.12 -6.41
CA SER A 41 26.25 15.49 -7.03
C SER A 41 25.86 14.56 -8.20
N GLY A 42 26.42 14.83 -9.38
CA GLY A 42 26.50 13.85 -10.47
C GLY A 42 25.16 13.39 -11.08
N ASN A 43 24.19 14.30 -11.21
CA ASN A 43 22.83 14.06 -11.69
C ASN A 43 22.77 13.14 -12.95
N THR A 44 22.60 11.83 -12.75
CA THR A 44 22.50 10.82 -13.82
C THR A 44 21.35 9.83 -13.55
N TRP A 45 20.20 10.32 -13.09
CA TRP A 45 18.99 9.51 -12.93
C TRP A 45 17.80 10.16 -13.62
N ALA A 46 16.76 9.37 -13.87
CA ALA A 46 15.49 9.88 -14.37
C ALA A 46 14.89 10.80 -13.29
N SER A 47 14.54 12.03 -13.64
CA SER A 47 14.21 13.08 -12.67
C SER A 47 12.91 13.76 -13.09
N GLU A 48 11.96 13.89 -12.15
CA GLU A 48 10.72 14.67 -12.35
C GLU A 48 10.94 16.17 -12.21
N TRP A 49 12.15 16.57 -11.79
CA TRP A 49 12.51 17.97 -11.70
C TRP A 49 12.72 18.58 -13.08
N ASP A 50 11.94 19.62 -13.39
CA ASP A 50 11.95 20.36 -14.67
C ASP A 50 12.99 21.48 -14.72
N GLY A 51 13.80 21.64 -13.68
CA GLY A 51 14.76 22.73 -13.53
C GLY A 51 14.26 23.91 -12.69
N SER A 52 12.98 23.93 -12.29
CA SER A 52 12.40 25.01 -11.47
C SER A 52 13.01 25.06 -10.07
N THR A 53 13.36 26.24 -9.57
CA THR A 53 13.99 26.37 -8.25
C THR A 53 13.20 27.24 -7.28
N TYR A 54 13.43 27.02 -5.99
CA TYR A 54 13.05 27.92 -4.90
C TYR A 54 14.30 28.20 -4.06
N SER A 55 14.70 29.46 -3.98
CA SER A 55 15.88 29.86 -3.22
C SER A 55 15.51 30.31 -1.82
N LYS A 56 16.20 29.77 -0.82
CA LYS A 56 16.08 30.23 0.57
C LYS A 56 17.41 30.15 1.29
N TYR A 57 17.51 30.89 2.39
CA TYR A 57 18.61 30.73 3.32
C TYR A 57 18.48 29.40 4.07
N THR A 58 19.59 28.67 4.17
CA THR A 58 19.70 27.40 4.89
C THR A 58 20.86 27.47 5.87
N SER A 59 20.71 26.83 7.02
CA SER A 59 21.80 26.64 7.97
C SER A 59 22.62 25.43 7.54
N GLU A 60 23.90 25.63 7.24
CA GLU A 60 24.86 24.57 6.98
C GLU A 60 25.74 24.39 8.20
N GLN A 61 26.10 23.15 8.53
CA GLN A 61 27.00 22.85 9.63
C GLN A 61 28.30 22.24 9.08
N ASP A 62 29.44 22.82 9.46
CA ASP A 62 30.75 22.25 9.12
C ASP A 62 31.05 20.98 9.95
N THR A 63 32.12 20.25 9.60
CA THR A 63 32.54 19.03 10.31
C THR A 63 32.95 19.28 11.78
N SER A 64 33.08 20.55 12.18
CA SER A 64 33.43 20.97 13.54
C SER A 64 32.21 21.43 14.34
N GLY A 65 31.01 21.39 13.74
CA GLY A 65 29.75 21.77 14.38
C GLY A 65 29.38 23.25 14.27
N ASN A 66 30.16 24.08 13.55
CA ASN A 66 29.83 25.50 13.37
C ASN A 66 28.73 25.67 12.33
N GLU A 67 27.72 26.48 12.64
CA GLU A 67 26.62 26.78 11.72
C GLU A 67 26.90 28.09 10.93
N SER A 68 26.75 28.04 9.61
CA SER A 68 26.71 29.19 8.70
C SER A 68 25.35 29.28 8.02
N THR A 69 24.92 30.49 7.65
CA THR A 69 23.70 30.67 6.85
C THR A 69 24.06 31.04 5.42
N GLU A 70 23.55 30.27 4.46
CA GLU A 70 23.90 30.41 3.04
C GLU A 70 22.65 30.44 2.18
N LEU A 71 22.64 31.25 1.12
CA LEU A 71 21.55 31.24 0.15
C LEU A 71 21.73 30.05 -0.79
N ALA A 72 20.80 29.10 -0.75
CA ALA A 72 20.84 27.90 -1.58
C ALA A 72 19.59 27.79 -2.46
N ALA A 73 19.77 27.28 -3.68
CA ALA A 73 18.68 26.93 -4.58
C ALA A 73 18.22 25.49 -4.31
N PHE A 74 16.94 25.31 -4.04
CA PHE A 74 16.29 24.02 -3.87
C PHE A 74 15.44 23.69 -5.09
N ARG A 75 15.26 22.40 -5.38
CA ARG A 75 14.33 21.94 -6.41
C ARG A 75 12.92 22.37 -6.05
N LYS A 76 12.14 22.78 -7.04
CA LYS A 76 10.71 23.05 -6.95
C LYS A 76 9.97 22.07 -7.85
N TYR A 77 8.87 21.50 -7.35
CA TYR A 77 8.11 20.48 -8.05
C TYR A 77 6.67 20.91 -8.32
N ALA A 78 6.05 20.29 -9.32
CA ALA A 78 4.64 20.51 -9.64
C ALA A 78 3.70 20.00 -8.54
N SER A 79 4.10 18.96 -7.82
CA SER A 79 3.32 18.33 -6.74
C SER A 79 4.22 17.57 -5.76
N TRP A 80 3.68 17.20 -4.60
CA TRP A 80 4.35 16.30 -3.66
C TRP A 80 4.63 14.92 -4.29
N ALA A 81 3.75 14.42 -5.15
CA ALA A 81 3.97 13.16 -5.86
C ALA A 81 5.23 13.23 -6.74
N ALA A 82 5.43 14.35 -7.46
CA ALA A 82 6.65 14.57 -8.25
C ALA A 82 7.90 14.62 -7.36
N SER A 83 7.83 15.26 -6.18
CA SER A 83 8.94 15.26 -5.21
C SER A 83 9.26 13.88 -4.67
N ILE A 84 8.25 13.05 -4.38
CA ILE A 84 8.39 11.67 -3.88
C ILE A 84 9.03 10.78 -4.94
N LYS A 85 8.59 10.92 -6.20
CA LYS A 85 9.14 10.18 -7.32
C LYS A 85 10.60 10.56 -7.57
N ASP A 86 10.91 11.85 -7.68
CA ASP A 86 12.29 12.31 -7.91
C ASP A 86 13.24 11.90 -6.78
N HIS A 87 12.77 11.93 -5.53
CA HIS A 87 13.55 11.44 -4.39
C HIS A 87 13.82 9.93 -4.45
N SER A 88 12.81 9.14 -4.85
CA SER A 88 12.98 7.69 -5.03
C SER A 88 13.95 7.38 -6.18
N ASP A 89 13.87 8.12 -7.28
CA ASP A 89 14.79 7.98 -8.42
C ASP A 89 16.22 8.40 -8.02
N TYR A 90 16.36 9.44 -7.20
CA TYR A 90 17.64 9.84 -6.59
C TYR A 90 18.23 8.72 -5.71
N LEU A 91 17.44 8.11 -4.84
CA LEU A 91 17.90 7.01 -4.00
C LEU A 91 18.34 5.79 -4.82
N ASN A 92 17.76 5.56 -6.00
CA ASN A 92 18.18 4.49 -6.90
C ASN A 92 19.40 4.83 -7.75
N GLY A 93 19.57 6.09 -8.14
CA GLY A 93 20.52 6.48 -9.18
C GLY A 93 21.71 7.32 -8.72
N ALA A 94 21.72 7.81 -7.48
CA ALA A 94 22.85 8.59 -6.97
C ALA A 94 24.13 7.74 -6.89
N VAL A 95 25.24 8.28 -7.39
CA VAL A 95 26.55 7.62 -7.39
C VAL A 95 27.58 8.37 -6.55
N ILE A 96 28.52 7.63 -5.97
CA ILE A 96 29.76 8.13 -5.38
C ILE A 96 30.95 7.48 -6.09
N GLY A 97 31.74 8.29 -6.79
CA GLY A 97 32.73 7.78 -7.74
C GLY A 97 32.04 7.00 -8.87
N SER A 98 32.34 5.71 -8.99
CA SER A 98 31.73 4.80 -9.98
C SER A 98 30.71 3.82 -9.38
N SER A 99 30.34 3.98 -8.10
CA SER A 99 29.45 3.06 -7.39
C SER A 99 28.15 3.75 -6.97
N LEU A 100 27.04 3.00 -6.93
CA LEU A 100 25.80 3.51 -6.37
C LEU A 100 25.99 3.84 -4.89
N ARG A 101 25.50 5.02 -4.50
CA ARG A 101 25.59 5.56 -3.15
C ARG A 101 24.76 4.73 -2.16
N TYR A 102 23.64 4.16 -2.63
CA TYR A 102 22.68 3.40 -1.83
C TYR A 102 22.49 1.97 -2.37
N ALA A 103 23.60 1.32 -2.73
CA ALA A 103 23.56 -0.06 -3.24
C ALA A 103 22.86 -1.01 -2.23
N GLY A 104 21.92 -1.82 -2.73
CA GLY A 104 21.12 -2.74 -1.91
C GLY A 104 19.86 -2.12 -1.29
N LEU A 105 19.59 -0.83 -1.51
CA LEU A 105 18.37 -0.19 -1.00
C LEU A 105 17.11 -0.64 -1.74
N SER A 106 17.17 -0.70 -3.08
CA SER A 106 16.04 -1.19 -3.89
C SER A 106 15.83 -2.68 -3.64
N GLY A 107 14.61 -3.06 -3.28
CA GLY A 107 14.24 -4.43 -2.91
C GLY A 107 14.59 -4.79 -1.46
N CYS A 108 15.13 -3.87 -0.65
CA CYS A 108 15.28 -4.06 0.78
C CYS A 108 13.90 -4.20 1.43
N THR A 109 13.74 -5.20 2.30
CA THR A 109 12.45 -5.54 2.94
C THR A 109 12.36 -5.16 4.41
N ASP A 110 13.48 -4.76 5.02
CA ASP A 110 13.55 -4.32 6.41
C ASP A 110 13.84 -2.81 6.46
N TYR A 111 12.93 -2.04 7.06
CA TYR A 111 13.03 -0.59 7.08
C TYR A 111 14.24 -0.10 7.87
N ARG A 112 14.66 -0.80 8.93
CA ARG A 112 15.83 -0.41 9.71
C ARG A 112 17.11 -0.60 8.90
N THR A 113 17.21 -1.69 8.16
CA THR A 113 18.29 -1.97 7.21
C THR A 113 18.30 -0.94 6.08
N ALA A 114 17.15 -0.62 5.50
CA ALA A 114 17.02 0.42 4.48
C ALA A 114 17.49 1.79 5.00
N ALA A 115 17.09 2.18 6.21
CA ALA A 115 17.54 3.41 6.85
C ALA A 115 19.07 3.42 7.09
N GLN A 116 19.64 2.27 7.46
CA GLN A 116 21.08 2.12 7.62
C GLN A 116 21.82 2.27 6.27
N ILE A 117 21.33 1.66 5.19
CA ILE A 117 21.90 1.82 3.84
C ILE A 117 21.91 3.29 3.42
N ILE A 118 20.80 4.01 3.67
CA ILE A 118 20.69 5.45 3.37
C ILE A 118 21.70 6.26 4.18
N LYS A 119 21.85 5.94 5.47
CA LYS A 119 22.82 6.59 6.36
C LYS A 119 24.27 6.32 5.91
N ASP A 120 24.61 5.09 5.58
CA ASP A 120 25.95 4.67 5.16
C ASP A 120 26.31 5.23 3.78
N GLY A 121 25.32 5.41 2.91
CA GLY A 121 25.44 6.19 1.69
C GLY A 121 25.70 7.68 1.96
N GLY A 122 25.65 8.14 3.21
CA GLY A 122 25.97 9.50 3.61
C GLY A 122 24.83 10.49 3.41
N TYR A 123 23.57 10.04 3.32
CA TYR A 123 22.41 10.94 3.17
C TYR A 123 22.33 12.00 4.27
N ALA A 124 22.65 11.61 5.51
CA ALA A 124 22.66 12.49 6.67
C ALA A 124 23.96 12.33 7.48
N THR A 125 24.41 13.42 8.12
CA THR A 125 25.55 13.40 9.06
C THR A 125 25.13 13.02 10.49
N ASP A 126 23.86 13.26 10.85
CA ASP A 126 23.28 12.96 12.18
C ASP A 126 23.42 11.47 12.56
N THR A 127 24.05 11.18 13.70
CA THR A 127 24.26 9.81 14.19
C THR A 127 22.98 9.12 14.63
N ALA A 128 21.94 9.88 15.00
CA ALA A 128 20.63 9.35 15.41
C ALA A 128 19.66 9.19 14.22
N TYR A 129 20.10 9.41 12.99
CA TYR A 129 19.24 9.42 11.80
C TYR A 129 18.41 8.14 11.64
N VAL A 130 19.05 6.98 11.80
CA VAL A 130 18.40 5.67 11.66
C VAL A 130 17.29 5.50 12.70
N ASP A 131 17.58 5.83 13.97
CA ASP A 131 16.61 5.70 15.05
C ASP A 131 15.46 6.71 14.92
N LYS A 132 15.72 7.93 14.45
CA LYS A 132 14.68 8.93 14.17
C LYS A 132 13.72 8.45 13.07
N LEU A 133 14.25 7.88 11.98
CA LEU A 133 13.43 7.31 10.93
C LEU A 133 12.60 6.12 11.45
N CYS A 134 13.23 5.18 12.15
CA CYS A 134 12.54 4.03 12.72
C CYS A 134 11.42 4.47 13.68
N ALA A 135 11.68 5.48 14.53
CA ALA A 135 10.67 6.02 15.44
C ALA A 135 9.46 6.63 14.69
N VAL A 136 9.68 7.35 13.59
CA VAL A 136 8.58 7.87 12.76
C VAL A 136 7.79 6.72 12.12
N ILE A 137 8.48 5.70 11.59
CA ILE A 137 7.86 4.51 10.99
C ILE A 137 6.98 3.78 12.01
N GLU A 138 7.54 3.50 13.18
CA GLU A 138 6.89 2.72 14.24
C GLU A 138 5.71 3.50 14.85
N SER A 139 5.89 4.79 15.15
CA SER A 139 4.83 5.61 15.76
C SER A 139 3.64 5.88 14.84
N ASN A 140 3.84 5.86 13.52
CA ASN A 140 2.79 6.05 12.52
C ASN A 140 2.35 4.75 11.85
N ASN A 141 2.85 3.59 12.31
CA ASN A 141 2.59 2.27 11.73
C ASN A 141 2.82 2.24 10.21
N LEU A 142 3.91 2.83 9.71
CA LEU A 142 4.10 3.03 8.26
C LEU A 142 4.43 1.74 7.50
N THR A 143 4.88 0.68 8.19
CA THR A 143 5.18 -0.63 7.56
C THR A 143 3.94 -1.28 6.94
N GLN A 144 2.73 -0.86 7.32
CA GLN A 144 1.50 -1.28 6.66
C GLN A 144 1.48 -0.92 5.16
N TYR A 145 2.27 0.07 4.73
CA TYR A 145 2.38 0.51 3.33
C TYR A 145 3.52 -0.19 2.57
N ASP A 146 4.35 -0.98 3.25
CA ASP A 146 5.44 -1.75 2.63
C ASP A 146 4.97 -3.07 2.05
N ASN A 147 3.80 -3.54 2.47
CA ASN A 147 3.13 -4.68 1.87
C ASN A 147 2.27 -4.21 0.70
N TYR A 148 2.89 -3.60 -0.31
CA TYR A 148 2.24 -3.40 -1.61
C TYR A 148 2.47 -4.65 -2.45
N ASP A 149 1.46 -5.51 -2.50
CA ASP A 149 1.40 -6.75 -3.28
C ASP A 149 1.26 -6.52 -4.81
N GLY A 150 1.42 -5.27 -5.27
CA GLY A 150 1.13 -4.91 -6.65
C GLY A 150 -0.35 -4.59 -6.90
N GLY A 151 -1.22 -4.82 -5.92
CA GLY A 151 -2.63 -4.45 -5.97
C GLY A 151 -2.78 -2.93 -5.96
N ILE A 152 -3.39 -2.40 -7.01
CA ILE A 152 -3.83 -1.00 -7.05
C ILE A 152 -4.72 -0.79 -5.82
N SER A 153 -4.23 -0.10 -4.80
CA SER A 153 -5.07 0.47 -3.76
C SER A 153 -5.99 1.46 -4.46
N MET A 154 -7.20 1.02 -4.81
CA MET A 154 -8.19 1.84 -5.47
C MET A 154 -8.63 2.99 -4.55
N GLN A 155 -8.05 4.17 -4.76
CA GLN A 155 -8.40 5.37 -4.01
C GLN A 155 -9.53 6.10 -4.75
N ILE A 156 -10.75 5.98 -4.24
CA ILE A 156 -11.93 6.69 -4.76
C ILE A 156 -12.02 8.06 -4.08
N THR A 157 -11.94 9.13 -4.87
CA THR A 157 -12.11 10.51 -4.39
C THR A 157 -13.55 10.97 -4.60
N ASP A 158 -14.21 11.42 -3.54
CA ASP A 158 -15.54 12.03 -3.65
C ASP A 158 -15.47 13.43 -4.28
N ALA A 159 -16.16 13.58 -5.40
CA ALA A 159 -16.33 14.84 -6.13
C ALA A 159 -17.81 15.06 -6.50
N LEU A 160 -18.70 14.78 -5.54
CA LEU A 160 -20.15 14.69 -5.75
C LEU A 160 -20.73 15.92 -6.45
N LEU A 161 -21.63 15.68 -7.41
CA LEU A 161 -22.37 16.73 -8.12
C LEU A 161 -23.45 17.34 -7.21
N THR A 162 -23.75 18.62 -7.44
CA THR A 162 -24.92 19.27 -6.81
C THR A 162 -26.22 18.65 -7.33
N ILE A 163 -27.20 18.45 -6.44
CA ILE A 163 -28.51 17.91 -6.83
C ILE A 163 -29.22 18.87 -7.80
N SER A 164 -29.60 18.38 -8.98
CA SER A 164 -30.43 19.05 -9.98
C SER A 164 -30.99 18.06 -11.00
N ASN A 165 -32.11 18.43 -11.62
CA ASN A 165 -32.80 17.62 -12.64
C ASN A 165 -31.97 17.36 -13.92
N TYR A 166 -30.83 18.02 -14.08
CA TYR A 166 -29.99 17.97 -15.28
C TYR A 166 -28.69 17.19 -15.10
N ASN A 167 -28.20 17.02 -13.88
CA ASN A 167 -26.94 16.34 -13.62
C ASN A 167 -27.07 15.25 -12.53
N ARG A 168 -27.64 15.54 -11.36
CA ARG A 168 -27.84 14.57 -10.28
C ARG A 168 -29.26 14.65 -9.72
N PRO A 169 -30.16 13.74 -10.10
CA PRO A 169 -31.57 13.84 -9.74
C PRO A 169 -31.88 13.57 -8.25
N GLY A 170 -30.94 13.00 -7.48
CA GLY A 170 -31.17 12.65 -6.07
C GLY A 170 -32.20 11.53 -5.86
N THR A 171 -32.62 10.85 -6.94
CA THR A 171 -33.60 9.76 -6.89
C THR A 171 -32.88 8.47 -6.53
N LEU A 172 -33.35 7.78 -5.50
CA LEU A 172 -32.81 6.49 -5.10
C LEU A 172 -33.16 5.39 -6.12
N ARG A 173 -32.20 4.52 -6.39
CA ARG A 173 -32.31 3.33 -7.21
C ARG A 173 -32.78 2.15 -6.34
N SER A 174 -33.71 1.34 -6.86
CA SER A 174 -34.26 0.21 -6.09
C SER A 174 -33.35 -1.02 -6.05
N THR A 175 -32.53 -1.23 -7.08
CA THR A 175 -31.55 -2.34 -7.17
C THR A 175 -30.44 -2.02 -8.16
N THR A 176 -29.28 -2.63 -7.99
CA THR A 176 -28.18 -2.60 -8.96
C THR A 176 -28.03 -3.99 -9.56
N THR A 177 -28.17 -4.11 -10.88
CA THR A 177 -28.02 -5.39 -11.59
C THR A 177 -26.98 -5.32 -12.70
N ALA A 178 -26.36 -4.16 -12.95
CA ALA A 178 -25.33 -4.00 -13.97
C ALA A 178 -24.42 -2.78 -13.72
N ILE A 179 -23.28 -2.75 -14.40
CA ILE A 179 -22.39 -1.59 -14.50
C ILE A 179 -22.34 -1.15 -15.96
N ALA A 180 -22.52 0.15 -16.23
CA ALA A 180 -22.56 0.71 -17.59
C ALA A 180 -21.34 1.57 -17.90
N CYS A 181 -20.75 1.38 -19.07
CA CYS A 181 -19.42 1.91 -19.42
C CYS A 181 -19.46 2.96 -20.55
N ASN A 182 -18.75 4.08 -20.41
CA ASN A 182 -18.66 5.18 -21.40
C ASN A 182 -17.26 5.88 -21.39
N PRO A 183 -16.90 6.71 -22.41
CA PRO A 183 -15.64 7.44 -22.42
C PRO A 183 -15.72 8.99 -22.35
N GLY A 184 -14.62 9.64 -21.90
CA GLY A 184 -14.53 11.11 -21.88
C GLY A 184 -13.12 11.73 -21.79
N THR A 185 -13.07 13.06 -21.68
CA THR A 185 -11.86 13.91 -21.44
C THR A 185 -11.32 13.73 -20.02
N THR A 186 -10.33 14.48 -19.51
CA THR A 186 -9.82 14.28 -18.13
C THR A 186 -10.93 14.18 -17.08
N ALA A 187 -10.69 13.43 -15.99
CA ALA A 187 -11.74 13.10 -15.03
C ALA A 187 -12.41 14.36 -14.44
N ILE A 188 -11.60 15.35 -14.07
CA ILE A 188 -12.09 16.63 -13.52
C ILE A 188 -12.81 17.49 -14.55
N ALA A 189 -12.40 17.45 -15.83
CA ALA A 189 -13.07 18.19 -16.90
C ALA A 189 -14.47 17.64 -17.15
N ASN A 190 -14.63 16.31 -17.20
CA ASN A 190 -15.95 15.68 -17.30
C ASN A 190 -16.82 16.00 -16.07
N ARG A 191 -16.26 15.94 -14.86
CA ARG A 191 -16.98 16.31 -13.63
C ARG A 191 -17.48 17.76 -13.68
N ASN A 192 -16.64 18.69 -14.11
CA ASN A 192 -17.01 20.11 -14.24
C ASN A 192 -18.04 20.34 -15.34
N TYR A 193 -17.96 19.60 -16.45
CA TYR A 193 -18.98 19.61 -17.48
C TYR A 193 -20.35 19.18 -16.94
N PHE A 194 -20.42 18.04 -16.23
CA PHE A 194 -21.67 17.57 -15.62
C PHE A 194 -22.21 18.54 -14.58
N GLU A 195 -21.35 19.14 -13.75
CA GLU A 195 -21.78 20.18 -12.79
C GLU A 195 -22.46 21.36 -13.49
N ASN A 196 -21.89 21.82 -14.60
CA ASN A 196 -22.40 22.98 -15.33
C ASN A 196 -23.76 22.72 -16.02
N LEU A 197 -24.19 21.47 -16.17
CA LEU A 197 -25.53 21.16 -16.69
C LEU A 197 -26.64 21.63 -15.75
N ALA A 198 -26.37 21.77 -14.45
CA ALA A 198 -27.32 22.36 -13.49
C ALA A 198 -27.63 23.85 -13.78
N THR A 199 -26.77 24.54 -14.53
CA THR A 199 -26.93 25.94 -14.92
C THR A 199 -27.37 26.07 -16.38
N THR A 200 -26.71 25.33 -17.27
CA THR A 200 -26.88 25.49 -18.72
C THR A 200 -28.14 24.82 -19.26
N HIS A 201 -28.62 23.77 -18.59
CA HIS A 201 -29.81 22.99 -18.97
C HIS A 201 -29.80 22.44 -20.40
N THR A 202 -28.63 22.30 -21.03
CA THR A 202 -28.49 21.91 -22.44
C THR A 202 -28.82 20.44 -22.68
N THR A 203 -28.58 19.57 -21.69
CA THR A 203 -28.93 18.15 -21.71
C THR A 203 -29.03 17.60 -20.28
N LYS A 204 -29.43 16.33 -20.15
CA LYS A 204 -29.32 15.56 -18.90
C LYS A 204 -28.20 14.54 -19.03
N ALA A 205 -27.14 14.67 -18.26
CA ALA A 205 -26.01 13.74 -18.30
C ALA A 205 -25.25 13.68 -16.96
N SER A 206 -24.86 12.47 -16.58
CA SER A 206 -23.93 12.19 -15.47
C SER A 206 -23.54 10.71 -15.44
N CYS A 207 -22.66 10.36 -14.52
CA CYS A 207 -22.27 9.00 -14.17
C CYS A 207 -22.00 8.94 -12.65
N HIS A 208 -21.84 7.73 -12.11
CA HIS A 208 -21.44 7.57 -10.71
C HIS A 208 -19.94 7.72 -10.56
N TYR A 209 -19.17 7.16 -11.49
CA TYR A 209 -17.72 7.16 -11.44
C TYR A 209 -17.10 7.70 -12.72
N ILE A 210 -15.98 8.40 -12.57
CA ILE A 210 -15.08 8.75 -13.67
C ILE A 210 -13.68 8.25 -13.35
N ILE A 211 -13.06 7.56 -14.31
CA ILE A 211 -11.67 7.10 -14.25
C ILE A 211 -10.85 7.96 -15.20
N GLY A 212 -9.84 8.65 -14.67
CA GLY A 212 -8.95 9.53 -15.44
C GLY A 212 -7.77 8.84 -16.09
N LEU A 213 -7.00 9.62 -16.85
CA LEU A 213 -5.85 9.12 -17.64
C LEU A 213 -4.68 8.65 -16.77
N GLU A 214 -4.60 9.10 -15.52
CA GLU A 214 -3.60 8.67 -14.54
C GLU A 214 -4.14 7.53 -13.65
N GLY A 215 -5.31 6.98 -13.99
CA GLY A 215 -5.99 5.96 -13.20
C GLY A 215 -6.72 6.48 -11.97
N GLU A 216 -6.82 7.80 -11.78
CA GLU A 216 -7.56 8.40 -10.67
C GLU A 216 -9.07 8.14 -10.80
N ILE A 217 -9.76 7.88 -9.69
CA ILE A 217 -11.20 7.57 -9.69
C ILE A 217 -11.97 8.63 -8.91
N LEU A 218 -12.92 9.30 -9.58
CA LEU A 218 -13.82 10.27 -8.97
C LEU A 218 -15.22 9.69 -8.83
N ARG A 219 -15.83 9.79 -7.65
CA ARG A 219 -17.25 9.51 -7.43
C ARG A 219 -18.08 10.79 -7.48
N LEU A 220 -19.05 10.84 -8.39
CA LEU A 220 -19.86 12.02 -8.71
C LEU A 220 -21.30 11.90 -8.22
N VAL A 221 -21.84 10.68 -8.18
CA VAL A 221 -23.19 10.38 -7.73
C VAL A 221 -23.09 9.18 -6.78
N PRO A 222 -23.70 9.22 -5.58
CA PRO A 222 -23.75 8.05 -4.69
C PRO A 222 -24.31 6.84 -5.41
N GLU A 223 -23.79 5.65 -5.12
CA GLU A 223 -24.14 4.44 -5.86
C GLU A 223 -25.62 4.09 -5.74
N GLU A 224 -26.28 4.48 -4.64
CA GLU A 224 -27.68 4.22 -4.38
C GLU A 224 -28.60 5.17 -5.16
N GLU A 225 -28.07 6.20 -5.82
CA GLU A 225 -28.85 7.14 -6.62
C GLU A 225 -28.85 6.77 -8.11
N ILE A 226 -29.75 7.36 -8.88
CA ILE A 226 -29.76 7.28 -10.34
C ILE A 226 -28.81 8.34 -10.91
N SER A 227 -27.96 7.97 -11.87
CA SER A 227 -27.27 8.92 -12.77
C SER A 227 -27.91 8.95 -14.16
N TRP A 228 -27.71 10.04 -14.90
CA TRP A 228 -28.19 10.22 -16.28
C TRP A 228 -27.17 9.68 -17.29
N CYS A 229 -26.91 8.37 -17.26
CA CYS A 229 -25.76 7.78 -17.97
C CYS A 229 -26.14 6.94 -19.22
N THR A 230 -27.13 6.04 -19.09
CA THR A 230 -27.40 4.93 -20.03
C THR A 230 -28.90 4.71 -20.22
N ASN A 231 -29.66 5.80 -20.40
CA ASN A 231 -31.09 5.79 -20.76
C ASN A 231 -31.94 4.84 -19.89
N SER A 232 -32.50 3.77 -20.47
CA SER A 232 -33.35 2.79 -19.78
C SER A 232 -32.60 2.02 -18.69
N ALA A 233 -31.27 1.96 -18.75
CA ALA A 233 -30.45 1.32 -17.72
C ALA A 233 -30.16 2.21 -16.51
N ASN A 234 -30.51 3.50 -16.55
CA ASN A 234 -30.32 4.42 -15.41
C ASN A 234 -30.97 3.89 -14.11
N SER A 235 -32.07 3.15 -14.23
CA SER A 235 -32.83 2.64 -13.09
C SER A 235 -32.26 1.37 -12.45
N TYR A 236 -31.23 0.73 -13.05
CA TYR A 236 -30.68 -0.53 -12.53
C TYR A 236 -29.15 -0.64 -12.63
N SER A 237 -28.45 0.38 -13.14
CA SER A 237 -27.01 0.30 -13.39
C SER A 237 -26.16 1.38 -12.72
N ILE A 238 -24.92 1.04 -12.40
CA ILE A 238 -23.87 1.99 -12.01
C ILE A 238 -23.11 2.42 -13.26
N GLY A 239 -23.35 3.65 -13.73
CA GLY A 239 -22.59 4.27 -14.81
C GLY A 239 -21.15 4.65 -14.42
N ILE A 240 -20.18 4.27 -15.24
CA ILE A 240 -18.74 4.57 -15.18
C ILE A 240 -18.30 5.19 -16.50
N GLU A 241 -17.64 6.34 -16.43
CA GLU A 241 -16.93 6.97 -17.54
C GLU A 241 -15.41 6.72 -17.40
N ALA A 242 -14.71 6.35 -18.47
CA ALA A 242 -13.27 6.09 -18.47
C ALA A 242 -12.57 6.91 -19.56
N CYS A 243 -11.50 7.61 -19.20
CA CYS A 243 -10.80 8.52 -20.10
C CYS A 243 -9.89 7.75 -21.09
N HIS A 244 -9.65 8.31 -22.26
CA HIS A 244 -8.70 7.73 -23.22
C HIS A 244 -7.92 8.83 -23.96
N ASP A 245 -6.71 8.51 -24.41
CA ASP A 245 -5.77 9.51 -24.94
C ASP A 245 -6.18 10.08 -26.31
N ASP A 246 -6.89 9.29 -27.13
CA ASP A 246 -7.16 9.66 -28.51
C ASP A 246 -8.51 9.15 -29.05
N ASN A 247 -8.80 9.45 -30.32
CA ASN A 247 -10.07 9.11 -30.96
C ASN A 247 -10.27 7.61 -31.26
N THR A 248 -9.27 6.75 -31.00
CA THR A 248 -9.45 5.30 -31.09
C THR A 248 -10.37 4.80 -29.98
N GLY A 249 -10.42 5.53 -28.86
CA GLY A 249 -11.15 5.15 -27.66
C GLY A 249 -10.45 4.08 -26.83
N LYS A 250 -9.22 3.68 -27.19
CA LYS A 250 -8.45 2.68 -26.45
C LYS A 250 -7.95 3.30 -25.14
N PHE A 251 -8.22 2.63 -24.03
CA PHE A 251 -7.73 3.03 -22.72
C PHE A 251 -6.21 2.80 -22.62
N ASN A 252 -5.52 3.73 -21.96
CA ASN A 252 -4.12 3.53 -21.57
C ASN A 252 -4.02 2.57 -20.36
N ASP A 253 -2.82 2.14 -20.03
CA ASP A 253 -2.61 1.09 -19.01
C ASP A 253 -3.13 1.52 -17.63
N ALA A 254 -2.91 2.78 -17.23
CA ALA A 254 -3.36 3.31 -15.93
C ALA A 254 -4.89 3.36 -15.83
N THR A 255 -5.56 3.89 -16.85
CA THR A 255 -7.02 3.92 -16.91
C THR A 255 -7.58 2.50 -16.93
N TYR A 256 -7.03 1.61 -17.77
CA TYR A 256 -7.51 0.25 -17.92
C TYR A 256 -7.40 -0.53 -16.61
N ALA A 257 -6.27 -0.42 -15.91
CA ALA A 257 -6.05 -1.13 -14.66
C ALA A 257 -7.01 -0.65 -13.56
N SER A 258 -7.22 0.66 -13.42
CA SER A 258 -8.24 1.21 -12.51
C SER A 258 -9.66 0.82 -12.91
N TYR A 259 -9.93 0.64 -14.21
CA TYR A 259 -11.22 0.20 -14.71
C TYR A 259 -11.53 -1.24 -14.34
N VAL A 260 -10.56 -2.14 -14.54
CA VAL A 260 -10.66 -3.54 -14.12
C VAL A 260 -10.89 -3.61 -12.61
N ALA A 261 -10.06 -2.89 -11.83
CA ALA A 261 -10.16 -2.88 -10.37
C ALA A 261 -11.54 -2.39 -9.90
N LEU A 262 -12.00 -1.23 -10.39
CA LEU A 262 -13.29 -0.66 -9.99
C LEU A 262 -14.47 -1.57 -10.35
N CYS A 263 -14.47 -2.14 -11.55
CA CYS A 263 -15.50 -3.09 -11.94
C CYS A 263 -15.47 -4.36 -11.08
N ALA A 264 -14.29 -4.86 -10.70
CA ALA A 264 -14.17 -6.05 -9.85
C ALA A 264 -14.68 -5.79 -8.42
N ASP A 265 -14.34 -4.65 -7.83
CA ASP A 265 -14.87 -4.22 -6.52
C ASP A 265 -16.40 -4.10 -6.56
N LEU A 266 -16.93 -3.38 -7.55
CA LEU A 266 -18.37 -3.19 -7.71
C LEU A 266 -19.11 -4.53 -7.94
N CYS A 267 -18.59 -5.38 -8.82
CA CYS A 267 -19.18 -6.70 -9.04
C CYS A 267 -19.16 -7.55 -7.76
N THR A 268 -18.08 -7.48 -6.97
CA THR A 268 -17.98 -8.18 -5.69
C THR A 268 -19.00 -7.66 -4.67
N ARG A 269 -19.07 -6.34 -4.47
CA ARG A 269 -19.99 -5.72 -3.49
C ARG A 269 -21.47 -5.91 -3.83
N TRP A 270 -21.79 -5.96 -5.13
CA TRP A 270 -23.16 -6.09 -5.61
C TRP A 270 -23.52 -7.51 -6.07
N GLY A 271 -22.62 -8.48 -5.92
CA GLY A 271 -22.85 -9.88 -6.31
C GLY A 271 -23.12 -10.08 -7.80
N LEU A 272 -22.48 -9.28 -8.65
CA LEU A 272 -22.68 -9.29 -10.11
C LEU A 272 -21.68 -10.24 -10.78
N ASP A 273 -22.14 -11.00 -11.77
CA ASP A 273 -21.28 -11.84 -12.60
C ASP A 273 -20.77 -11.04 -13.81
N PRO A 274 -19.47 -10.68 -13.88
CA PRO A 274 -18.95 -9.85 -14.95
C PRO A 274 -18.98 -10.54 -16.31
N LEU A 275 -19.00 -11.87 -16.36
CA LEU A 275 -19.06 -12.63 -17.61
C LEU A 275 -20.51 -12.74 -18.12
N ASN A 276 -21.48 -12.79 -17.21
CA ASN A 276 -22.89 -13.07 -17.46
C ASN A 276 -23.83 -11.91 -17.07
N GLY A 277 -23.63 -10.74 -17.68
CA GLY A 277 -24.58 -9.63 -17.63
C GLY A 277 -24.37 -8.61 -16.50
N GLY A 278 -23.43 -8.85 -15.59
CA GLY A 278 -23.03 -7.87 -14.56
C GLY A 278 -22.32 -6.64 -15.13
N LEU A 279 -21.69 -6.77 -16.31
CA LEU A 279 -21.10 -5.68 -17.07
C LEU A 279 -21.82 -5.48 -18.40
N ILE A 280 -22.21 -4.24 -18.71
CA ILE A 280 -22.86 -3.86 -19.96
C ILE A 280 -22.21 -2.60 -20.55
N ARG A 281 -22.19 -2.50 -21.88
CA ARG A 281 -21.80 -1.27 -22.59
C ARG A 281 -23.03 -0.42 -22.82
N HIS A 282 -22.85 0.88 -22.98
CA HIS A 282 -23.94 1.74 -23.45
C HIS A 282 -24.48 1.26 -24.82
N HIS A 283 -23.60 0.73 -25.67
CA HIS A 283 -23.98 0.06 -26.91
C HIS A 283 -25.01 -1.06 -26.71
N ASP A 284 -24.89 -1.86 -25.66
CA ASP A 284 -25.78 -3.01 -25.42
C ASP A 284 -27.20 -2.57 -25.04
N VAL A 285 -27.36 -1.31 -24.60
CA VAL A 285 -28.64 -0.73 -24.18
C VAL A 285 -29.24 0.18 -25.26
N THR A 286 -28.42 1.01 -25.91
CA THR A 286 -28.90 2.07 -26.81
C THR A 286 -28.45 1.92 -28.26
N GLY A 287 -27.52 1.02 -28.56
CA GLY A 287 -26.86 0.92 -29.86
C GLY A 287 -25.83 2.03 -30.14
N LYS A 288 -25.61 2.96 -29.20
CA LYS A 288 -24.56 3.98 -29.32
C LYS A 288 -23.19 3.30 -29.35
N ILE A 289 -22.30 3.68 -30.27
CA ILE A 289 -20.91 3.19 -30.34
C ILE A 289 -20.13 3.74 -29.13
N CYS A 290 -20.28 3.06 -27.98
CA CYS A 290 -19.82 3.54 -26.68
C CYS A 290 -19.80 2.38 -25.67
N PRO A 291 -18.64 2.05 -25.07
CA PRO A 291 -17.30 2.58 -25.34
C PRO A 291 -16.80 2.17 -26.73
N LYS A 292 -16.27 3.12 -27.50
CA LYS A 292 -15.89 2.92 -28.92
C LYS A 292 -14.95 1.72 -29.11
N TYR A 293 -13.87 1.66 -28.35
CA TYR A 293 -12.88 0.59 -28.49
C TYR A 293 -13.48 -0.80 -28.24
N PHE A 294 -14.30 -0.94 -27.20
CA PHE A 294 -14.98 -2.22 -26.91
C PHE A 294 -16.09 -2.58 -27.91
N VAL A 295 -16.62 -1.62 -28.66
CA VAL A 295 -17.57 -1.88 -29.76
C VAL A 295 -16.83 -2.27 -31.04
N ASP A 296 -15.76 -1.56 -31.38
CA ASP A 296 -14.95 -1.81 -32.58
C ASP A 296 -14.13 -3.11 -32.46
N TYR A 297 -13.75 -3.50 -31.24
CA TYR A 297 -12.95 -4.70 -30.92
C TYR A 297 -13.69 -5.57 -29.88
N PRO A 298 -14.66 -6.41 -30.30
CA PRO A 298 -15.44 -7.26 -29.39
C PRO A 298 -14.59 -8.23 -28.55
N GLU A 299 -13.43 -8.65 -29.05
CA GLU A 299 -12.45 -9.44 -28.33
C GLU A 299 -11.83 -8.67 -27.15
N ALA A 300 -11.60 -7.36 -27.29
CA ALA A 300 -11.13 -6.53 -26.19
C ALA A 300 -12.21 -6.38 -25.10
N TRP A 301 -13.49 -6.35 -25.48
CA TRP A 301 -14.59 -6.40 -24.51
C TRP A 301 -14.65 -7.74 -23.78
N ALA A 302 -14.47 -8.85 -24.50
CA ALA A 302 -14.42 -10.18 -23.88
C ALA A 302 -13.23 -10.31 -22.92
N GLN A 303 -12.06 -9.80 -23.31
CA GLN A 303 -10.87 -9.78 -22.46
C GLN A 303 -11.09 -8.92 -21.22
N PHE A 304 -11.66 -7.71 -21.36
CA PHE A 304 -11.96 -6.85 -20.21
C PHE A 304 -12.85 -7.54 -19.18
N LYS A 305 -13.92 -8.23 -19.61
CA LYS A 305 -14.78 -8.99 -18.69
C LYS A 305 -14.03 -10.14 -18.01
N ALA A 306 -13.11 -10.80 -18.72
CA ALA A 306 -12.26 -11.85 -18.16
C ALA A 306 -11.26 -11.30 -17.14
N ASP A 307 -10.66 -10.15 -17.41
CA ASP A 307 -9.74 -9.47 -16.49
C ASP A 307 -10.46 -9.03 -15.21
N VAL A 308 -11.69 -8.51 -15.33
CA VAL A 308 -12.54 -8.19 -14.18
C VAL A 308 -12.86 -9.46 -13.38
N ALA A 309 -13.25 -10.55 -14.04
CA ALA A 309 -13.51 -11.82 -13.37
C ALA A 309 -12.26 -12.35 -12.64
N ALA A 310 -11.08 -12.26 -13.25
CA ALA A 310 -9.82 -12.66 -12.63
C ALA A 310 -9.49 -11.78 -11.42
N ALA A 311 -9.67 -10.46 -11.53
CA ALA A 311 -9.46 -9.52 -10.45
C ALA A 311 -10.43 -9.72 -9.26
N MET A 312 -11.66 -10.22 -9.52
CA MET A 312 -12.61 -10.59 -8.46
C MET A 312 -12.18 -11.84 -7.66
N VAL A 313 -11.40 -12.73 -8.26
CA VAL A 313 -10.97 -13.97 -7.61
C VAL A 313 -9.76 -13.72 -6.69
N GLY A 314 -9.02 -12.62 -6.89
CA GLY A 314 -7.75 -12.36 -6.20
C GLY A 314 -6.72 -13.44 -6.52
N GLU A 315 -5.43 -13.17 -6.30
CA GLU A 315 -4.50 -14.30 -6.20
C GLU A 315 -4.93 -15.18 -5.01
N GLU A 316 -4.78 -16.49 -5.15
CA GLU A 316 -5.03 -17.43 -4.06
C GLU A 316 -4.17 -17.02 -2.86
N LYS A 317 -4.80 -16.40 -1.86
CA LYS A 317 -4.11 -15.93 -0.66
C LYS A 317 -3.50 -17.15 0.03
N LYS A 318 -2.18 -17.17 0.16
CA LYS A 318 -1.48 -18.21 0.93
C LYS A 318 -2.12 -18.30 2.31
N SER A 319 -2.31 -19.51 2.80
CA SER A 319 -2.91 -19.76 4.10
C SER A 319 -2.27 -20.95 4.78
N GLY A 320 -1.92 -20.79 6.05
CA GLY A 320 -1.26 -21.81 6.86
C GLY A 320 0.26 -21.85 6.67
N TRP A 321 0.84 -23.01 6.93
CA TRP A 321 2.28 -23.23 6.96
C TRP A 321 2.89 -23.40 5.57
N TYR A 322 3.97 -22.66 5.30
CA TYR A 322 4.77 -22.78 4.08
C TYR A 322 6.25 -22.86 4.40
N GLU A 323 6.95 -23.80 3.76
CA GLU A 323 8.40 -23.90 3.84
C GLU A 323 9.04 -23.06 2.72
N GLU A 324 9.79 -22.02 3.09
CA GLU A 324 10.38 -21.05 2.17
C GLU A 324 11.76 -20.62 2.66
N ASN A 325 12.72 -20.47 1.75
CA ASN A 325 14.07 -19.98 2.06
C ASN A 325 14.79 -20.76 3.19
N GLY A 326 14.49 -22.05 3.34
CA GLY A 326 15.06 -22.91 4.39
C GLY A 326 14.46 -22.69 5.78
N GLY A 327 13.32 -22.02 5.89
CA GLY A 327 12.56 -21.84 7.12
C GLY A 327 11.05 -21.99 6.89
N TRP A 328 10.27 -21.79 7.95
CA TRP A 328 8.81 -21.91 7.90
C TRP A 328 8.14 -20.56 8.14
N ARG A 329 7.15 -20.22 7.31
CA ARG A 329 6.24 -19.09 7.51
C ARG A 329 4.84 -19.58 7.82
N PHE A 330 4.06 -18.75 8.50
CA PHE A 330 2.62 -18.95 8.64
C PHE A 330 1.87 -17.78 7.99
N TYR A 331 0.98 -18.11 7.04
CA TYR A 331 0.19 -17.14 6.30
C TYR A 331 -1.27 -17.09 6.80
N LEU A 332 -1.76 -15.89 7.07
CA LEU A 332 -3.12 -15.62 7.49
C LEU A 332 -4.06 -15.72 6.29
N GLY A 333 -5.02 -16.66 6.30
CA GLY A 333 -5.84 -16.96 5.12
C GLY A 333 -6.78 -15.84 4.68
N ASP A 334 -7.13 -14.91 5.56
CA ASP A 334 -7.98 -13.76 5.28
C ASP A 334 -7.26 -12.68 4.45
N THR A 335 -5.97 -12.49 4.72
CA THR A 335 -5.15 -11.41 4.14
C THR A 335 -4.10 -11.93 3.15
N GLY A 336 -3.65 -13.17 3.29
CA GLY A 336 -2.48 -13.69 2.58
C GLY A 336 -1.15 -13.15 3.12
N ALA A 337 -1.17 -12.41 4.23
CA ALA A 337 0.04 -11.90 4.89
C ALA A 337 0.64 -12.97 5.79
N TYR A 338 1.97 -13.02 5.91
CA TYR A 338 2.62 -13.88 6.89
C TYR A 338 2.74 -13.20 8.26
N VAL A 339 2.77 -13.99 9.33
CA VAL A 339 3.05 -13.51 10.69
C VAL A 339 4.53 -13.11 10.79
N ALA A 340 4.82 -11.91 11.31
CA ALA A 340 6.18 -11.43 11.55
C ALA A 340 6.26 -10.60 12.83
N ASN A 341 7.40 -10.68 13.52
CA ASN A 341 7.65 -10.04 14.82
C ASN A 341 6.52 -10.26 15.84
N ASN A 342 5.89 -11.43 15.81
CA ASN A 342 4.72 -11.69 16.64
C ASN A 342 4.58 -13.17 17.00
N TRP A 343 3.86 -13.39 18.09
CA TRP A 343 3.36 -14.69 18.48
C TRP A 343 2.13 -15.04 17.63
N TYR A 344 2.05 -16.29 17.20
CA TYR A 344 0.84 -16.84 16.59
C TYR A 344 0.51 -18.19 17.20
N GLN A 345 -0.77 -18.38 17.50
CA GLN A 345 -1.29 -19.64 17.98
C GLN A 345 -1.88 -20.42 16.82
N ASP A 346 -1.26 -21.54 16.47
CA ASP A 346 -1.82 -22.50 15.54
C ASP A 346 -2.30 -23.72 16.34
N ASN A 347 -3.61 -23.96 16.33
CA ASN A 347 -4.29 -24.90 17.22
C ASN A 347 -3.96 -24.61 18.71
N ASP A 348 -3.34 -25.56 19.42
CA ASP A 348 -2.98 -25.44 20.83
C ASP A 348 -1.49 -25.06 21.06
N LYS A 349 -0.76 -24.74 19.98
CA LYS A 349 0.67 -24.44 20.03
C LYS A 349 0.94 -22.98 19.69
N TRP A 350 1.85 -22.37 20.43
CA TRP A 350 2.32 -21.01 20.21
C TRP A 350 3.66 -21.02 19.48
N TYR A 351 3.80 -20.14 18.50
CA TYR A 351 5.00 -19.99 17.67
C TYR A 351 5.42 -18.53 17.62
N TRP A 352 6.72 -18.28 17.64
CA TRP A 352 7.26 -16.94 17.43
C TRP A 352 7.84 -16.81 16.02
N PHE A 353 7.49 -15.73 15.32
CA PHE A 353 8.03 -15.39 14.01
C PHE A 353 8.90 -14.15 14.09
N ASP A 354 10.08 -14.20 13.47
CA ASP A 354 11.00 -13.06 13.41
C ASP A 354 10.53 -11.97 12.43
N GLY A 355 11.32 -10.92 12.24
CA GLY A 355 10.97 -9.80 11.36
C GLY A 355 10.87 -10.16 9.87
N SER A 356 11.49 -11.27 9.45
CA SER A 356 11.35 -11.82 8.10
C SER A 356 10.14 -12.75 7.95
N GLY A 357 9.41 -12.95 9.04
CA GLY A 357 8.28 -13.87 9.15
C GLY A 357 8.69 -15.34 9.26
N MET A 358 9.95 -15.62 9.62
CA MET A 358 10.42 -16.99 9.78
C MET A 358 10.18 -17.48 11.20
N MET A 359 9.66 -18.70 11.30
CA MET A 359 9.42 -19.39 12.56
C MET A 359 10.75 -19.64 13.26
N VAL A 360 10.84 -19.14 14.48
CA VAL A 360 11.99 -19.34 15.35
C VAL A 360 11.88 -20.72 16.03
N SER A 361 12.97 -21.49 16.03
CA SER A 361 13.01 -22.83 16.63
C SER A 361 14.34 -23.12 17.30
N ASN A 362 14.31 -24.08 18.23
CA ASN A 362 15.45 -24.62 18.96
C ASN A 362 16.32 -23.55 19.67
N ILE A 363 15.68 -22.54 20.26
CA ILE A 363 16.39 -21.39 20.84
C ILE A 363 15.62 -20.77 22.02
N TRP A 364 16.37 -20.15 22.92
CA TRP A 364 15.83 -19.25 23.93
C TRP A 364 15.45 -17.91 23.30
N TYR A 365 14.24 -17.44 23.58
CA TYR A 365 13.74 -16.16 23.08
C TYR A 365 13.25 -15.29 24.23
N LYS A 366 13.65 -14.01 24.23
CA LYS A 366 13.26 -13.05 25.25
C LYS A 366 12.18 -12.12 24.69
N TYR A 367 11.02 -12.11 25.32
CA TYR A 367 9.88 -11.28 24.94
C TYR A 367 9.28 -10.58 26.16
N ASN A 368 9.13 -9.26 26.11
CA ASN A 368 8.58 -8.44 27.20
C ASN A 368 9.21 -8.72 28.58
N SER A 369 10.54 -8.86 28.61
CA SER A 369 11.36 -9.18 29.80
C SER A 369 11.36 -10.64 30.24
N ASP A 370 10.42 -11.46 29.78
CA ASP A 370 10.34 -12.89 30.10
C ASP A 370 11.11 -13.73 29.07
N TRP A 371 11.63 -14.88 29.52
CA TRP A 371 12.29 -15.85 28.66
C TRP A 371 11.36 -17.00 28.32
N TYR A 372 11.39 -17.42 27.06
CA TYR A 372 10.65 -18.55 26.51
C TYR A 372 11.63 -19.47 25.80
N TYR A 373 11.28 -20.75 25.66
CA TYR A 373 12.04 -21.69 24.85
C TYR A 373 11.17 -22.22 23.71
N LEU A 374 11.68 -22.10 22.48
CA LEU A 374 11.03 -22.60 21.28
C LEU A 374 11.68 -23.95 20.94
N GLY A 375 10.87 -25.01 20.90
CA GLY A 375 11.31 -26.37 20.63
C GLY A 375 11.85 -26.56 19.21
N SER A 376 12.26 -27.79 18.89
CA SER A 376 12.76 -28.14 17.55
C SER A 376 11.69 -28.04 16.46
N ASP A 377 10.42 -28.19 16.81
CA ASP A 377 9.26 -27.93 15.93
C ASP A 377 8.81 -26.46 15.95
N GLY A 378 9.56 -25.59 16.64
CA GLY A 378 9.26 -24.17 16.82
C GLY A 378 8.16 -23.86 17.83
N ALA A 379 7.50 -24.87 18.39
CA ALA A 379 6.46 -24.65 19.37
C ALA A 379 7.07 -24.18 20.70
N MET A 380 6.45 -23.18 21.31
CA MET A 380 6.76 -22.74 22.66
C MET A 380 6.49 -23.89 23.63
N VAL A 381 7.52 -24.28 24.38
CA VAL A 381 7.41 -25.39 25.31
C VAL A 381 6.91 -24.93 26.68
N LYS A 382 6.36 -25.87 27.44
CA LYS A 382 5.93 -25.69 28.83
C LYS A 382 6.53 -26.80 29.70
N GLY A 383 6.50 -26.63 31.01
CA GLY A 383 6.98 -27.61 31.97
C GLY A 383 8.51 -27.75 32.01
N LEU A 384 8.98 -28.93 32.45
CA LEU A 384 10.39 -29.22 32.64
C LEU A 384 11.10 -29.51 31.30
N GLN A 385 12.22 -28.83 31.05
CA GLN A 385 12.94 -28.88 29.77
C GLN A 385 14.44 -29.01 29.99
N ASN A 386 15.10 -29.87 29.19
CA ASN A 386 16.55 -29.97 29.16
C ASN A 386 17.08 -29.18 27.95
N ALA A 387 17.82 -28.10 28.22
CA ALA A 387 18.45 -27.29 27.19
C ALA A 387 19.95 -27.15 27.48
N GLY A 388 20.80 -27.65 26.58
CA GLY A 388 22.25 -27.58 26.74
C GLY A 388 22.79 -28.29 27.98
N GLY A 389 22.15 -29.40 28.40
CA GLY A 389 22.55 -30.18 29.58
C GLY A 389 22.13 -29.57 30.92
N LYS A 390 21.35 -28.49 30.92
CA LYS A 390 20.76 -27.88 32.11
C LYS A 390 19.24 -28.04 32.08
N TRP A 391 18.66 -28.15 33.26
CA TRP A 391 17.21 -28.26 33.44
C TRP A 391 16.60 -26.89 33.73
N TYR A 392 15.49 -26.60 33.06
CA TYR A 392 14.70 -25.38 33.18
C TYR A 392 13.23 -25.74 33.35
N TYR A 393 12.47 -24.87 34.02
CA TYR A 393 11.02 -24.99 34.11
C TYR A 393 10.35 -23.79 33.45
N LEU A 394 9.41 -24.07 32.55
CA LEU A 394 8.56 -23.08 31.88
C LEU A 394 7.15 -23.22 32.46
N ASP A 395 6.51 -22.13 32.85
CA ASP A 395 5.17 -22.16 33.44
C ASP A 395 4.06 -22.44 32.41
N ASP A 396 2.79 -22.34 32.85
CA ASP A 396 1.63 -22.59 31.99
C ASP A 396 1.46 -21.55 30.87
N ASP A 397 2.10 -20.39 31.00
CA ASP A 397 2.20 -19.35 29.95
C ASP A 397 3.48 -19.49 29.12
N GLY A 398 4.33 -20.48 29.42
CA GLY A 398 5.59 -20.76 28.74
C GLY A 398 6.78 -19.90 29.20
N LYS A 399 6.61 -19.13 30.28
CA LYS A 399 7.66 -18.26 30.81
C LYS A 399 8.63 -19.05 31.68
N MET A 400 9.92 -18.78 31.53
CA MET A 400 10.95 -19.40 32.34
C MET A 400 10.87 -18.94 33.79
N ALA A 401 10.68 -19.90 34.69
CA ALA A 401 10.69 -19.62 36.11
C ALA A 401 12.11 -19.26 36.59
N THR A 402 12.21 -18.12 37.26
CA THR A 402 13.42 -17.71 38.01
C THR A 402 13.22 -17.76 39.52
N GLU A 403 11.98 -17.84 39.97
CA GLU A 403 11.59 -17.95 41.38
C GLU A 403 11.44 -19.41 41.81
N PRO A 404 11.49 -19.71 43.12
CA PRO A 404 11.28 -21.06 43.64
C PRO A 404 9.95 -21.67 43.18
N ILE A 405 10.00 -22.90 42.67
CA ILE A 405 8.82 -23.67 42.29
C ILE A 405 8.47 -24.69 43.37
N ILE A 406 7.17 -24.90 43.60
CA ILE A 406 6.66 -25.94 44.50
C ILE A 406 6.21 -27.12 43.66
N LEU A 407 6.84 -28.28 43.88
CA LEU A 407 6.45 -29.53 43.24
C LEU A 407 5.37 -30.21 44.09
N THR A 408 4.23 -30.49 43.48
CA THR A 408 3.11 -31.17 44.16
C THR A 408 3.00 -32.59 43.60
N PRO A 409 3.14 -33.63 44.45
CA PRO A 409 2.92 -35.01 44.02
C PRO A 409 1.43 -35.28 43.77
N ASP A 410 1.15 -36.32 42.98
CA ASP A 410 -0.20 -36.87 42.83
C ASP A 410 -0.68 -37.61 44.09
N ASP A 411 -1.90 -38.15 44.04
CA ASP A 411 -2.52 -38.87 45.16
C ASP A 411 -1.74 -40.12 45.61
N ASN A 412 -0.83 -40.65 44.76
CA ASN A 412 0.04 -41.78 45.06
C ASN A 412 1.46 -41.33 45.49
N GLY A 413 1.71 -40.03 45.59
CA GLY A 413 3.01 -39.48 45.96
C GLY A 413 3.97 -39.29 44.77
N ALA A 414 3.54 -39.54 43.52
CA ALA A 414 4.40 -39.48 42.36
C ALA A 414 4.47 -38.07 41.73
N LEU A 415 5.65 -37.70 41.25
CA LEU A 415 5.89 -36.44 40.53
C LEU A 415 5.78 -36.63 39.01
N GLU A 416 4.70 -37.28 38.55
CA GLU A 416 4.54 -37.69 37.14
C GLU A 416 4.59 -36.51 36.14
N ARG A 417 4.30 -35.29 36.59
CA ARG A 417 4.40 -34.06 35.78
C ARG A 417 5.83 -33.56 35.57
N TYR A 418 6.83 -34.18 36.21
CA TYR A 418 8.24 -33.76 36.17
C TYR A 418 9.17 -34.94 35.86
N PRO A 419 9.01 -35.59 34.70
CA PRO A 419 9.84 -36.73 34.31
C PRO A 419 11.31 -36.26 34.13
N GLY A 420 12.22 -36.81 34.92
CA GLY A 420 13.66 -36.46 34.89
C GLY A 420 14.27 -35.99 36.21
N LEU A 421 13.49 -35.92 37.30
CA LEU A 421 13.99 -35.64 38.66
C LEU A 421 14.58 -36.86 39.39
N ALA A 422 14.76 -37.98 38.71
CA ALA A 422 15.47 -39.15 39.24
C ALA A 422 16.93 -39.10 38.80
N GLU A 423 17.84 -39.28 39.76
CA GLU A 423 19.30 -39.37 39.57
C GLU A 423 19.73 -40.36 38.49
#